data_AF-A0A238BU70-F1
#
_entry.id   AF-A0A238BU70-F1
#
_cell.length_a   1.000
_cell.length_b   1.000
_cell.length_c   1.000
_cell.angle_alpha   90.00
_cell.angle_beta   90.00
_cell.angle_gamma   90.00
#
_symmetry.space_group_name_H-M   'P 1'
#
loop_
_entity.id
_entity.type
_entity.pdbx_description
1 polymer ?
#
loop_
_entity_poly.entity_id
_entity_poly.type
_entity_poly.pdbx_seq_one_letter_code
_entity_poly.pdbx_strand_id
1 'polypeptide(L)'
;MLQLCEESKEAGIKTLVMLDDQGEQLERVEGGLDTINQDMREAEEHLKGMEKCCGLCTLPCFKTEDFEKNSEYAKAWKKDDDGGVISDQPRITVGDSGMGPQGGYITRITNDAREDEMDENVQQVSTMVGNLRNMAIDMSTEVSNQNRQLDRIQEKTQSNEVRVESANKRANKLITK
;
A
#
# COMPACT_ATOMS: atom_id res chain seq x y z
N MET A 1 9.43 -5.61 -33.43
CA MET A 1 8.33 -5.78 -32.44
C MET A 1 8.72 -6.74 -31.33
N LEU A 2 9.18 -7.96 -31.66
CA LEU A 2 9.65 -8.94 -30.66
C LEU A 2 10.62 -8.34 -29.62
N GLN A 3 11.69 -7.70 -30.08
CA GLN A 3 12.68 -7.07 -29.20
C GLN A 3 12.06 -6.04 -28.23
N LEU A 4 11.19 -5.15 -28.71
CA LEU A 4 10.53 -4.14 -27.87
C LEU A 4 9.61 -4.79 -26.82
N CYS A 5 8.90 -5.87 -27.19
CA CYS A 5 8.07 -6.62 -26.25
C CYS A 5 8.91 -7.35 -25.20
N GLU A 6 10.07 -7.87 -25.57
CA GLU A 6 11.00 -8.53 -24.65
C GLU A 6 11.63 -7.53 -23.66
N GLU A 7 12.10 -6.38 -24.15
CA GLU A 7 12.59 -5.27 -23.33
C GLU A 7 11.50 -4.77 -22.36
N SER A 8 10.26 -4.61 -22.85
CA SER A 8 9.11 -4.22 -22.01
C SER A 8 8.80 -5.26 -20.94
N LYS A 9 8.94 -6.55 -21.26
CA LYS A 9 8.71 -7.66 -20.31
C LYS A 9 9.77 -7.62 -19.21
N GLU A 10 11.04 -7.42 -19.55
CA GLU A 10 12.10 -7.33 -18.56
C GLU A 10 11.92 -6.13 -17.62
N ALA A 11 11.57 -4.96 -18.17
CA ALA A 11 11.24 -3.78 -17.38
C ALA A 11 10.02 -4.01 -16.48
N GLY A 12 8.98 -4.70 -16.99
CA GLY A 12 7.79 -5.07 -16.23
C GLY A 12 8.11 -5.99 -15.05
N ILE A 13 8.95 -7.01 -15.25
CA ILE A 13 9.40 -7.91 -14.18
C ILE A 13 10.16 -7.13 -13.11
N LYS A 14 11.11 -6.27 -13.50
CA LYS A 14 11.85 -5.42 -12.56
C LYS A 14 10.91 -4.53 -11.75
N THR A 15 9.87 -3.99 -12.39
CA THR A 15 8.87 -3.14 -11.73
C THR A 15 8.04 -3.92 -10.72
N LEU A 16 7.59 -5.13 -11.07
CA LEU A 16 6.86 -6.00 -10.14
C LEU A 16 7.69 -6.36 -8.90
N VAL A 17 8.98 -6.68 -9.08
CA VAL A 17 9.90 -6.94 -7.95
C VAL A 17 10.04 -5.70 -7.07
N MET A 18 10.21 -4.52 -7.66
CA MET A 18 10.28 -3.27 -6.88
C MET A 18 8.99 -2.95 -6.15
N LEU A 19 7.82 -3.26 -6.72
CA LEU A 19 6.53 -3.08 -6.04
C LEU A 19 6.40 -4.04 -4.86
N ASP A 20 6.82 -5.28 -5.00
CA ASP A 20 6.84 -6.26 -3.90
C ASP A 20 7.74 -5.77 -2.74
N ASP A 21 8.98 -5.38 -3.04
CA ASP A 21 9.93 -4.82 -2.06
C ASP A 21 9.37 -3.55 -1.37
N GLN A 22 8.64 -2.70 -2.11
CA GLN A 22 7.99 -1.50 -1.57
C GLN A 22 6.83 -1.87 -0.66
N GLY A 23 6.03 -2.89 -1.01
CA GLY A 23 4.94 -3.39 -0.18
C GLY A 23 5.43 -3.83 1.20
N GLU A 24 6.52 -4.60 1.26
CA GLU A 24 7.12 -4.98 2.53
C GLU A 24 7.64 -3.79 3.35
N GLN A 25 8.18 -2.76 2.67
CA GLN A 25 8.61 -1.54 3.36
C GLN A 25 7.44 -0.81 4.02
N LEU A 26 6.31 -0.71 3.31
CA LEU A 26 5.10 -0.10 3.85
C LEU A 26 4.53 -0.90 5.04
N GLU A 27 4.57 -2.23 4.98
CA GLU A 27 4.18 -3.08 6.12
C GLU A 27 5.07 -2.84 7.35
N ARG A 28 6.39 -2.74 7.16
CA ARG A 28 7.32 -2.39 8.24
C ARG A 28 7.04 -1.00 8.82
N VAL A 29 6.73 -0.01 7.98
CA VAL A 29 6.39 1.35 8.43
C VAL A 29 5.08 1.35 9.21
N GLU A 30 4.04 0.67 8.72
CA GLU A 30 2.75 0.57 9.39
C GLU A 30 2.90 -0.12 10.76
N GLY A 31 3.63 -1.23 10.85
CA GLY A 31 3.92 -1.89 12.13
C GLY A 31 4.77 -1.05 13.09
N GLY A 32 5.68 -0.22 12.56
CA GLY A 32 6.43 0.77 13.35
C GLY A 32 5.52 1.83 13.95
N LEU A 33 4.53 2.31 13.20
CA LEU A 33 3.53 3.27 13.70
C LEU A 33 2.65 2.65 14.80
N ASP A 34 2.27 1.38 14.65
CA ASP A 34 1.52 0.64 15.67
C ASP A 34 2.33 0.51 16.97
N THR A 35 3.64 0.25 16.85
CA THR A 35 4.57 0.21 17.98
C THR A 35 4.65 1.57 18.68
N ILE A 36 4.84 2.67 17.93
CA ILE A 36 4.87 4.03 18.49
C ILE A 36 3.57 4.32 19.25
N ASN A 37 2.42 3.93 18.70
CA ASN A 37 1.15 4.17 19.35
C ASN A 37 1.02 3.41 20.68
N GLN A 38 1.54 2.18 20.75
CA GLN A 38 1.62 1.41 21.98
C GLN A 38 2.56 2.08 23.00
N ASP A 39 3.79 2.44 22.59
CA ASP A 39 4.77 3.09 23.47
C ASP A 39 4.23 4.41 24.03
N MET A 40 3.48 5.16 23.23
CA MET A 40 2.85 6.41 23.67
C MET A 40 1.75 6.20 24.72
N ARG A 41 1.05 5.05 24.72
CA ARG A 41 0.11 4.70 25.79
C ARG A 41 0.82 4.56 27.12
N GLU A 42 1.93 3.81 27.12
CA GLU A 42 2.75 3.58 28.31
C GLU A 42 3.39 4.89 28.79
N ALA A 43 3.94 5.69 27.89
CA ALA A 43 4.50 7.00 28.20
C ALA A 43 3.46 7.94 28.84
N GLU A 44 2.23 7.98 28.32
CA GLU A 44 1.15 8.79 28.89
C GLU A 44 0.73 8.31 30.27
N GLU A 45 0.71 7.01 30.53
CA GLU A 45 0.43 6.44 31.86
C GLU A 45 1.50 6.85 32.87
N HIS A 46 2.77 6.77 32.49
CA HIS A 46 3.89 7.26 33.30
C HIS A 46 3.79 8.77 33.56
N LEU A 47 3.49 9.58 32.54
CA LEU A 47 3.27 11.02 32.70
C LEU A 47 2.12 11.33 33.65
N LYS A 48 0.98 10.62 33.55
CA LYS A 48 -0.14 10.74 34.50
C LYS A 48 0.28 10.37 35.93
N GLY A 49 1.17 9.39 36.08
CA GLY A 49 1.77 9.03 37.37
C GLY A 49 2.59 10.18 37.97
N MET A 50 3.41 10.83 37.15
CA MET A 50 4.28 11.96 37.55
C MET A 50 3.50 13.27 37.80
N GLU A 51 2.32 13.44 37.19
CA GLU A 51 1.44 14.60 37.41
C GLU A 51 0.75 14.57 38.79
N LYS A 52 0.73 13.44 39.49
CA LYS A 52 0.14 13.31 40.83
C LYS A 52 1.06 13.94 41.89
N CYS A 53 0.52 14.84 42.71
CA CYS A 53 1.22 15.36 43.89
C CYS A 53 0.78 14.58 45.14
N CYS A 54 1.74 14.13 45.97
CA CYS A 54 1.51 13.43 47.24
C CYS A 54 0.61 12.17 47.15
N GLY A 55 0.77 11.34 46.13
CA GLY A 55 0.26 9.96 46.07
C GLY A 55 -1.25 9.77 45.89
N LEU A 56 -2.10 10.78 46.13
CA LEU A 56 -3.57 10.60 46.11
C LEU A 56 -4.37 11.72 45.42
N CYS A 57 -3.78 12.91 45.17
CA CYS A 57 -4.51 14.04 44.56
C CYS A 57 -3.85 14.51 43.26
N THR A 58 -4.53 14.34 42.12
CA THR A 58 -4.24 15.13 40.91
C THR A 58 -4.56 16.58 41.20
N LEU A 59 -3.54 17.44 41.22
CA LEU A 59 -3.74 18.90 41.28
C LEU A 59 -4.75 19.31 40.20
N PRO A 60 -5.83 20.05 40.51
CA PRO A 60 -6.85 20.46 39.55
C PRO A 60 -6.29 21.19 38.32
N CYS A 61 -5.09 21.77 38.45
CA CYS A 61 -4.35 22.45 37.39
C CYS A 61 -3.76 21.52 36.30
N PHE A 62 -3.81 20.20 36.48
CA PHE A 62 -3.19 19.20 35.59
C PHE A 62 -4.15 18.10 35.10
N LYS A 63 -5.47 18.31 35.17
CA LYS A 63 -6.42 17.39 34.54
C LYS A 63 -6.29 17.50 33.02
N THR A 64 -5.61 16.54 32.40
CA THR A 64 -5.57 16.36 30.94
C THR A 64 -6.52 15.27 30.51
N GLU A 65 -7.23 15.49 29.40
CA GLU A 65 -8.14 14.51 28.79
C GLU A 65 -7.36 13.33 28.20
N ASP A 66 -7.98 12.15 28.18
CA ASP A 66 -7.40 10.96 27.56
C ASP A 66 -7.38 11.13 26.04
N PHE A 67 -6.18 11.11 25.44
CA PHE A 67 -6.00 11.26 23.99
C PHE A 67 -6.85 10.26 23.19
N GLU A 68 -7.00 9.03 23.70
CA GLU A 68 -7.75 7.96 23.05
C GLU A 68 -9.27 8.19 22.97
N LYS A 69 -9.80 9.13 23.75
CA LYS A 69 -11.23 9.49 23.71
C LYS A 69 -11.53 10.51 22.59
N ASN A 70 -10.50 11.03 21.91
CA ASN A 70 -10.68 11.93 20.77
C ASN A 70 -11.26 11.16 19.57
N SER A 71 -12.26 11.73 18.89
CA SER A 71 -12.82 11.19 17.65
C SER A 71 -11.78 11.02 16.55
N GLU A 72 -10.75 11.87 16.51
CA GLU A 72 -9.64 11.76 15.55
C GLU A 72 -8.77 10.51 15.80
N TYR A 73 -8.56 10.15 17.07
CA TYR A 73 -7.88 8.91 17.43
C TYR A 73 -8.68 7.69 16.96
N ALA A 74 -9.99 7.68 17.20
CA ALA A 74 -10.84 6.60 16.73
C ALA A 74 -10.83 6.48 15.19
N LYS A 75 -10.77 7.60 14.47
CA LYS A 75 -10.68 7.56 13.01
C LYS A 75 -9.40 6.86 12.52
N ALA A 76 -8.25 7.17 13.11
CA ALA A 76 -6.97 6.61 12.69
C ALA A 76 -6.73 5.16 13.18
N TRP A 77 -7.31 4.77 14.32
CA TRP A 77 -6.97 3.51 15.02
C TRP A 77 -8.12 2.54 15.24
N LYS A 78 -9.37 2.97 15.05
CA LYS A 78 -10.58 2.13 15.22
C LYS A 78 -11.34 1.91 13.91
N LYS A 79 -10.86 2.48 12.79
CA LYS A 79 -11.47 2.23 11.49
C LYS A 79 -11.07 0.81 11.06
N ASP A 80 -12.01 -0.11 11.16
CA ASP A 80 -11.91 -1.46 10.59
C ASP A 80 -11.95 -1.32 9.05
N ASP A 81 -10.82 -0.93 8.45
CA ASP A 81 -10.62 -0.97 7.00
C ASP A 81 -9.92 -2.31 6.67
N ASP A 82 -10.50 -3.40 7.17
CA ASP A 82 -10.12 -4.76 6.83
C ASP A 82 -10.43 -5.01 5.35
N GLY A 83 -9.46 -4.66 4.51
CA GLY A 83 -9.27 -5.24 3.18
C GLY A 83 -10.53 -5.22 2.30
N GLY A 84 -11.22 -4.08 2.20
CA GLY A 84 -12.33 -3.93 1.28
C GLY A 84 -11.94 -4.40 -0.13
N VAL A 85 -12.53 -5.51 -0.57
CA VAL A 85 -12.28 -6.13 -1.88
C VAL A 85 -12.25 -5.04 -2.95
N ILE A 86 -11.18 -4.96 -3.74
CA ILE A 86 -11.06 -3.99 -4.83
C ILE A 86 -12.13 -4.35 -5.87
N SER A 87 -13.31 -3.73 -5.80
CA SER A 87 -14.38 -3.91 -6.79
C SER A 87 -13.99 -3.44 -8.19
N ASP A 88 -12.96 -2.59 -8.30
CA ASP A 88 -12.39 -2.09 -9.56
C ASP A 88 -11.29 -2.99 -10.15
N GLN A 89 -11.09 -4.19 -9.61
CA GLN A 89 -10.16 -5.13 -10.23
C GLN A 89 -10.80 -5.61 -11.54
N PRO A 90 -10.12 -5.51 -12.70
CA PRO A 90 -10.67 -5.96 -13.95
C PRO A 90 -10.99 -7.46 -13.83
N ARG A 91 -12.28 -7.79 -13.78
CA ARG A 91 -12.75 -9.16 -13.64
C ARG A 91 -12.22 -9.96 -14.82
N ILE A 92 -11.25 -10.85 -14.56
CA ILE A 92 -10.84 -11.84 -15.54
C ILE A 92 -12.02 -12.81 -15.69
N THR A 93 -12.85 -12.57 -16.69
CA THR A 93 -13.58 -13.67 -17.30
C THR A 93 -12.52 -14.56 -17.91
N VAL A 94 -12.20 -15.67 -17.22
CA VAL A 94 -11.56 -16.84 -17.83
C VAL A 94 -12.59 -17.43 -18.79
N GLY A 95 -12.79 -16.73 -19.88
CA GLY A 95 -13.82 -16.94 -20.88
C GLY A 95 -13.16 -16.61 -22.20
N ASP A 96 -12.59 -17.65 -22.78
CA ASP A 96 -12.14 -17.72 -24.16
C ASP A 96 -10.78 -17.06 -24.50
N SER A 97 -9.70 -17.73 -24.12
CA SER A 97 -8.43 -17.69 -24.88
C SER A 97 -8.57 -18.41 -26.24
N GLY A 98 -9.74 -18.33 -26.87
CA GLY A 98 -10.22 -19.32 -27.82
C GLY A 98 -10.66 -18.76 -29.17
N MET A 99 -10.24 -17.56 -29.58
CA MET A 99 -10.27 -17.18 -31.00
C MET A 99 -9.14 -16.19 -31.33
N GLY A 100 -7.93 -16.73 -31.51
CA GLY A 100 -7.03 -16.11 -32.48
C GLY A 100 -7.71 -16.12 -33.86
N PRO A 101 -7.43 -15.15 -34.74
CA PRO A 101 -8.00 -15.13 -36.08
C PRO A 101 -7.75 -16.49 -36.74
N GLN A 102 -8.83 -17.19 -37.14
CA GLN A 102 -8.78 -18.52 -37.75
C GLN A 102 -7.99 -18.56 -39.08
N GLY A 103 -7.44 -17.43 -39.53
CA GLY A 103 -6.71 -17.26 -40.78
C GLY A 103 -5.31 -16.64 -40.64
N GLY A 104 -4.64 -16.78 -39.50
CA GLY A 104 -3.34 -16.16 -39.25
C GLY A 104 -3.46 -14.65 -38.95
N TYR A 105 -2.41 -14.07 -38.40
CA TYR A 105 -2.30 -12.64 -38.13
C TYR A 105 -1.90 -11.83 -39.38
N ILE A 106 -1.32 -12.50 -40.38
CA ILE A 106 -0.87 -11.90 -41.64
C ILE A 106 -1.70 -12.41 -42.83
N THR A 107 -2.28 -11.49 -43.61
CA THR A 107 -2.92 -11.82 -44.89
C THR A 107 -1.86 -12.31 -45.88
N ARG A 108 -2.01 -13.55 -46.36
CA ARG A 108 -1.09 -14.16 -47.33
C ARG A 108 -1.34 -13.63 -48.74
N ILE A 109 -0.30 -13.15 -49.42
CA ILE A 109 -0.34 -12.64 -50.79
C ILE A 109 0.50 -13.53 -51.71
N THR A 110 1.75 -13.80 -51.32
CA THR A 110 2.68 -14.63 -52.11
C THR A 110 2.77 -16.07 -51.62
N ASN A 111 2.26 -16.36 -50.42
CA ASN A 111 2.33 -17.65 -49.73
C ASN A 111 3.77 -18.20 -49.73
N ASP A 112 4.71 -17.31 -49.38
CA ASP A 112 6.14 -17.59 -49.31
C ASP A 112 6.61 -17.77 -47.86
N ALA A 113 7.81 -18.34 -47.67
CA ALA A 113 8.36 -18.62 -46.34
C ALA A 113 8.55 -17.35 -45.48
N ARG A 114 8.61 -16.17 -46.10
CA ARG A 114 8.71 -14.89 -45.38
C ARG A 114 7.38 -14.51 -44.74
N GLU A 115 6.25 -14.73 -45.43
CA GLU A 115 4.91 -14.55 -44.85
C GLU A 115 4.67 -15.53 -43.69
N ASP A 116 5.15 -16.77 -43.80
CA ASP A 116 5.08 -17.76 -42.71
C ASP A 116 5.89 -17.29 -41.47
N GLU A 117 7.15 -16.86 -41.66
CA GLU A 117 7.98 -16.33 -40.56
C GLU A 117 7.35 -15.08 -39.93
N MET A 118 6.72 -14.22 -40.74
CA MET A 118 6.04 -13.02 -40.25
C MET A 118 4.82 -13.38 -39.40
N ASP A 119 4.03 -14.37 -39.81
CA ASP A 119 2.87 -14.85 -39.07
C ASP A 119 3.28 -15.46 -37.72
N GLU A 120 4.33 -16.29 -37.71
CA GLU A 120 4.91 -16.88 -36.49
C GLU A 120 5.44 -15.80 -35.54
N ASN A 121 6.18 -14.82 -36.06
CA ASN A 121 6.72 -13.71 -35.25
C ASN A 121 5.59 -12.85 -34.65
N VAL A 122 4.51 -12.59 -35.40
CA VAL A 122 3.37 -11.81 -34.88
C VAL A 122 2.56 -12.61 -33.86
N GLN A 123 2.43 -13.93 -34.04
CA GLN A 123 1.81 -14.79 -33.03
C GLN A 123 2.60 -14.75 -31.71
N GLN A 124 3.93 -14.81 -31.76
CA GLN A 124 4.79 -14.67 -30.58
C GLN A 124 4.61 -13.29 -29.91
N VAL A 125 4.55 -12.20 -30.70
CA VAL A 125 4.24 -10.86 -30.16
C VAL A 125 2.87 -10.85 -29.47
N SER A 126 1.84 -11.48 -30.05
CA SER A 126 0.50 -11.54 -29.47
C SER A 126 0.51 -12.21 -28.09
N THR A 127 1.24 -13.32 -27.95
CA THR A 127 1.43 -13.98 -26.64
C THR A 127 2.17 -13.07 -25.65
N MET A 128 3.25 -12.42 -26.06
CA MET A 128 3.99 -11.51 -25.19
C MET A 128 3.17 -10.31 -24.74
N VAL A 129 2.34 -9.74 -25.61
CA VAL A 129 1.40 -8.66 -25.28
C VAL A 129 0.35 -9.14 -24.28
N GLY A 130 -0.14 -10.38 -24.40
CA GLY A 130 -1.01 -11.00 -23.41
C GLY A 130 -0.36 -11.08 -22.03
N ASN A 131 0.91 -11.49 -21.96
CA ASN A 131 1.66 -11.53 -20.71
C ASN A 131 1.91 -10.13 -20.12
N LEU A 132 2.26 -9.15 -20.96
CA LEU A 132 2.40 -7.75 -20.55
C LEU A 132 1.11 -7.18 -19.96
N ARG A 133 -0.06 -7.54 -20.54
CA ARG A 133 -1.36 -7.15 -20.00
C ARG A 133 -1.59 -7.72 -18.60
N ASN A 134 -1.26 -8.99 -18.37
CA ASN A 134 -1.43 -9.60 -17.05
C ASN A 134 -0.53 -8.92 -16.02
N MET A 135 0.75 -8.69 -16.34
CA MET A 135 1.66 -7.93 -15.45
C MET A 135 1.14 -6.51 -15.17
N ALA A 136 0.56 -5.83 -16.16
CA ALA A 136 -0.03 -4.51 -15.94
C ALA A 136 -1.23 -4.54 -14.97
N ILE A 137 -2.05 -5.59 -15.01
CA ILE A 137 -3.16 -5.80 -14.06
C ILE A 137 -2.62 -6.06 -12.66
N ASP A 138 -1.60 -6.89 -12.53
CA ASP A 138 -0.96 -7.22 -11.25
C ASP A 138 -0.35 -5.96 -10.62
N MET A 139 0.46 -5.21 -11.40
CA MET A 139 1.02 -3.93 -10.97
C MET A 139 -0.07 -2.93 -10.56
N SER A 140 -1.16 -2.82 -11.33
CA SER A 140 -2.26 -1.90 -11.00
C SER A 140 -2.97 -2.27 -9.70
N THR A 141 -3.15 -3.57 -9.46
CA THR A 141 -3.77 -4.06 -8.23
C THR A 141 -2.88 -3.76 -7.03
N GLU A 142 -1.59 -4.06 -7.15
CA GLU A 142 -0.62 -3.84 -6.08
C GLU A 142 -0.47 -2.36 -5.73
N VAL A 143 -0.33 -1.48 -6.73
CA VAL A 143 -0.30 -0.02 -6.51
C VAL A 143 -1.58 0.47 -5.82
N SER A 144 -2.75 -0.08 -6.16
CA SER A 144 -4.01 0.30 -5.52
C SER A 144 -4.07 -0.15 -4.05
N ASN A 145 -3.54 -1.33 -3.73
CA ASN A 145 -3.40 -1.81 -2.36
C ASN A 145 -2.45 -0.93 -1.54
N GLN A 146 -1.27 -0.65 -2.10
CA GLN A 146 -0.25 0.19 -1.46
C GLN A 146 -0.74 1.62 -1.22
N ASN A 147 -1.50 2.21 -2.16
CA ASN A 147 -2.10 3.54 -1.97
C ASN A 147 -3.05 3.57 -0.77
N ARG A 148 -3.90 2.55 -0.60
CA ARG A 148 -4.78 2.46 0.58
C ARG A 148 -3.99 2.27 1.88
N GLN A 149 -2.90 1.51 1.82
CA GLN A 149 -1.99 1.38 2.97
C GLN A 149 -1.33 2.72 3.32
N LEU A 150 -0.90 3.48 2.33
CA LEU A 150 -0.36 4.84 2.52
C LEU A 150 -1.38 5.77 3.19
N ASP A 151 -2.65 5.71 2.80
CA ASP A 151 -3.71 6.50 3.46
C ASP A 151 -3.82 6.15 4.96
N ARG A 152 -3.80 4.85 5.31
CA ARG A 152 -3.80 4.42 6.72
C ARG A 152 -2.54 4.88 7.47
N ILE A 153 -1.36 4.70 6.85
CA ILE A 153 -0.07 5.15 7.39
C ILE A 153 -0.12 6.66 7.67
N GLN A 154 -0.68 7.44 6.75
CA GLN A 154 -0.81 8.88 6.90
C GLN A 154 -1.70 9.24 8.10
N GLU A 155 -2.88 8.62 8.23
CA GLU A 155 -3.78 8.87 9.36
C GLU A 155 -3.15 8.48 10.71
N LYS A 156 -2.51 7.30 10.78
CA LYS A 156 -1.77 6.84 11.97
C LYS A 156 -0.61 7.78 12.32
N THR A 157 0.14 8.24 11.32
CA THR A 157 1.27 9.16 11.49
C THR A 157 0.81 10.50 12.08
N GLN A 158 -0.23 11.11 11.52
CA GLN A 158 -0.77 12.37 12.02
C GLN A 158 -1.28 12.22 13.47
N SER A 159 -1.95 11.11 13.77
CA SER A 159 -2.38 10.82 15.14
C SER A 159 -1.21 10.70 16.12
N ASN A 160 -0.17 9.95 15.75
CA ASN A 160 1.04 9.78 16.56
C ASN A 160 1.79 11.10 16.75
N GLU A 161 1.90 11.93 15.71
CA GLU A 161 2.55 13.25 15.79
C GLU A 161 1.91 14.15 16.85
N VAL A 162 0.58 14.31 16.79
CA VAL A 162 -0.16 15.12 17.77
C VAL A 162 -0.02 14.53 19.18
N ARG A 163 -0.05 13.20 19.30
CA ARG A 163 0.10 12.50 20.58
C ARG A 163 1.46 12.75 21.21
N VAL A 164 2.53 12.58 20.44
CA VAL A 164 3.91 12.81 20.87
C VAL A 164 4.11 14.28 21.26
N GLU A 165 3.61 15.22 20.46
CA GLU A 165 3.74 16.65 20.76
C GLU A 165 3.03 17.02 22.08
N SER A 166 1.81 16.49 22.29
CA SER A 166 1.05 16.69 23.52
C SER A 166 1.75 16.11 24.75
N ALA A 167 2.25 14.88 24.66
CA ALA A 167 3.01 14.23 25.72
C ALA A 167 4.31 14.99 26.04
N ASN A 168 5.03 15.48 25.02
CA ASN A 168 6.23 16.27 25.19
C ASN A 168 5.93 17.62 25.88
N LYS A 169 4.84 18.31 25.51
CA LYS A 169 4.37 19.53 26.22
C LYS A 169 4.06 19.25 27.70
N ARG A 170 3.45 18.11 28.01
CA ARG A 170 3.17 17.67 29.40
C ARG A 170 4.46 17.39 30.17
N ALA A 171 5.38 16.63 29.58
CA ALA A 171 6.68 16.32 30.17
C ALA A 171 7.48 17.59 30.50
N ASN A 172 7.56 18.54 29.57
CA ASN A 172 8.27 19.81 29.79
C ASN A 172 7.68 20.61 30.97
N LYS A 173 6.35 20.67 31.10
CA LYS A 173 5.69 21.34 32.24
C LYS A 173 6.03 20.72 33.60
N LEU A 174 6.36 19.43 33.63
CA LEU A 174 6.78 18.74 34.86
C LEU A 174 8.22 19.09 35.24
N ILE A 175 9.10 19.30 34.25
CA ILE A 175 10.52 19.60 34.47
C ILE A 175 10.73 21.08 34.83
N THR A 176 9.93 21.99 34.29
CA THR A 176 10.02 23.44 34.59
C THR A 176 9.40 23.83 35.94
N LYS A 177 9.20 22.87 36.85
CA LYS A 177 8.84 23.10 38.26
C LYS A 177 10.09 23.26 39.10
#